data_AF-A0A1F5NS55-F1
#
_entry.id   AF-A0A1F5NS55-F1
#
_cell.length_a   1.000
_cell.length_b   1.000
_cell.length_c   1.000
_cell.angle_alpha   90.00
_cell.angle_beta   90.00
_cell.angle_gamma   90.00
#
_symmetry.space_group_name_H-M   'P 1'
#
loop_
_entity.id
_entity.type
_entity.pdbx_description
1 polymer ?
#
loop_
_entity_poly.entity_id
_entity_poly.type
_entity_poly.pdbx_seq_one_letter_code
_entity_poly.pdbx_strand_id
1 'polypeptide(L)'
;MADNMPPIIKMEDVNFWYNLGKPYELQALKNVNVEIKRGEYVAFFGPSGSGKTSILYLIAGIEPSQKGRIMINGRDIGKFNKKELAVYRQIGVGIIFQQFNLIPTLSVLNNVALPMTFLGIDIKTREKEAMKLLERLSIADLAPRLPHELSGGQQQRVGIARALANNPPIIIADEPLGNLDSENSKKVLAFLKELNEKDNRTIVMVTHEAWSLKDVRRIFYLRDGGVTKTEETTPQTVKESVSKELFGYMGKQMTPIENLSVAVSHLIMRGFSAEEASRFQFYLAQRLNQRIGVYEFKAILDKPFSQGGIGLWKQKATKVSQQVEDIISQRKQIDDIFQELQTNPEAPLASEVINVRQWLLKDYRGEVNELQAMRMDELLNERMRNIITPENFAKALSLPKSQFGVGLAIHTGQAMTEKLDLALEQQSLPKE
;
A
#
# COMPACT_ATOMS: atom_id res chain seq x y z
N MET A 1 21.25 12.24 -29.18
CA MET A 1 21.38 13.58 -28.56
C MET A 1 20.57 13.74 -27.25
N ALA A 2 19.95 12.69 -26.69
CA ALA A 2 19.16 12.80 -25.45
C ALA A 2 19.98 12.80 -24.15
N ASP A 3 21.27 12.41 -24.20
CA ASP A 3 22.06 12.11 -23.00
C ASP A 3 22.75 13.32 -22.34
N ASN A 4 22.47 14.54 -22.81
CA ASN A 4 23.13 15.77 -22.33
C ASN A 4 22.15 16.87 -21.88
N MET A 5 20.85 16.56 -21.73
CA MET A 5 19.90 17.51 -21.16
C MET A 5 19.99 17.51 -19.62
N PRO A 6 19.95 18.69 -18.97
CA PRO A 6 19.98 18.75 -17.51
C PRO A 6 18.76 18.01 -16.91
N PRO A 7 18.92 17.43 -15.71
CA PRO A 7 17.84 16.70 -15.04
C PRO A 7 16.62 17.61 -14.83
N ILE A 8 15.43 17.03 -14.97
CA ILE A 8 14.16 17.77 -14.79
C ILE A 8 13.89 18.03 -13.31
N ILE A 9 14.32 17.13 -12.43
CA ILE A 9 14.30 17.27 -10.98
C ILE A 9 15.69 16.97 -10.47
N LYS A 10 16.23 17.84 -9.62
CA LYS A 10 17.48 17.61 -8.91
C LYS A 10 17.36 18.08 -7.47
N MET A 11 17.69 17.20 -6.53
CA MET A 11 17.75 17.46 -5.10
C MET A 11 19.20 17.34 -4.65
N GLU A 12 19.71 18.36 -3.97
CA GLU A 12 21.09 18.41 -3.47
C GLU A 12 21.07 18.69 -1.96
N ASP A 13 21.60 17.74 -1.19
CA ASP A 13 21.72 17.79 0.28
C ASP A 13 20.43 18.20 1.00
N VAL A 14 19.30 17.71 0.50
CA VAL A 14 17.99 18.11 1.02
C VAL A 14 17.76 17.50 2.39
N ASN A 15 17.45 18.35 3.35
CA ASN A 15 17.02 17.96 4.68
C ASN A 15 15.72 18.67 5.02
N PHE A 16 14.80 17.94 5.64
CA PHE A 16 13.47 18.44 5.95
C PHE A 16 12.98 17.94 7.29
N TRP A 17 12.38 18.86 8.06
CA TRP A 17 11.82 18.62 9.37
C TRP A 17 10.36 19.07 9.41
N TYR A 18 9.50 18.24 9.98
CA TYR A 18 8.20 18.71 10.46
C TYR A 18 8.39 19.40 11.81
N ASN A 19 7.67 20.51 12.03
CA ASN A 19 7.67 21.23 13.30
C ASN A 19 9.06 21.72 13.74
N LEU A 20 9.89 22.14 12.80
CA LEU A 20 11.24 22.67 13.06
C LEU A 20 11.20 23.72 14.19
N GLY A 21 12.06 23.55 15.19
CA GLY A 21 12.17 24.43 16.35
C GLY A 21 11.10 24.23 17.44
N LYS A 22 10.22 23.23 17.32
CA LYS A 22 9.23 22.87 18.34
C LYS A 22 9.67 21.62 19.13
N PRO A 23 9.14 21.38 20.35
CA PRO A 23 9.51 20.23 21.17
C PRO A 23 9.28 18.84 20.54
N TYR A 24 8.43 18.77 19.51
CA TYR A 24 8.07 17.57 18.77
C TYR A 24 8.54 17.65 17.30
N GLU A 25 9.70 18.27 17.09
CA GLU A 25 10.40 18.28 15.81
C GLU A 25 10.69 16.86 15.33
N LEU A 26 10.41 16.58 14.05
CA LEU A 26 10.70 15.29 13.43
C LEU A 26 11.45 15.52 12.12
N GLN A 27 12.69 15.05 12.06
CA GLN A 27 13.46 15.04 10.81
C GLN A 27 12.93 13.95 9.87
N ALA A 28 12.20 14.38 8.85
CA ALA A 28 11.61 13.48 7.86
C ALA A 28 12.58 13.14 6.72
N LEU A 29 13.50 14.04 6.36
CA LEU A 29 14.51 13.77 5.33
C LEU A 29 15.92 14.16 5.77
N LYS A 30 16.89 13.35 5.37
CA LYS A 30 18.30 13.40 5.78
C LYS A 30 19.21 13.30 4.56
N ASN A 31 19.87 14.41 4.21
CA ASN A 31 20.86 14.50 3.12
C ASN A 31 20.44 13.81 1.80
N VAL A 32 19.22 14.08 1.35
CA VAL A 32 18.67 13.48 0.14
C VAL A 32 19.31 14.10 -1.10
N ASN A 33 19.94 13.26 -1.91
CA ASN A 33 20.58 13.60 -3.18
C ASN A 33 19.97 12.75 -4.29
N VAL A 34 19.25 13.37 -5.22
CA VAL A 34 18.49 12.68 -6.28
C VAL A 34 18.54 13.49 -7.56
N GLU A 35 18.75 12.84 -8.69
CA GLU A 35 18.60 13.44 -10.02
C GLU A 35 17.65 12.59 -10.85
N ILE A 36 16.62 13.18 -11.45
CA ILE A 36 15.65 12.51 -12.32
C ILE A 36 15.68 13.17 -13.70
N LYS A 37 15.78 12.35 -14.75
CA LYS A 37 15.83 12.82 -16.14
C LYS A 37 14.42 13.12 -16.67
N ARG A 38 14.33 13.94 -17.71
CA ARG A 38 13.07 14.20 -18.41
C ARG A 38 12.56 12.90 -19.06
N GLY A 39 11.25 12.65 -18.95
CA GLY A 39 10.63 11.44 -19.52
C GLY A 39 10.95 10.15 -18.75
N GLU A 40 11.51 10.26 -17.55
CA GLU A 40 11.82 9.08 -16.73
C GLU A 40 10.60 8.67 -15.89
N TYR A 41 10.40 7.36 -15.73
CA TYR A 41 9.47 6.79 -14.76
C TYR A 41 10.26 6.22 -13.59
N VAL A 42 10.22 6.93 -12.46
CA VAL A 42 10.92 6.55 -11.23
C VAL A 42 9.96 6.24 -10.11
N ALA A 43 10.41 5.44 -9.14
CA ALA A 43 9.70 5.22 -7.89
C ALA A 43 10.57 5.43 -6.66
N PHE A 44 9.98 6.02 -5.64
CA PHE A 44 10.50 6.05 -4.28
C PHE A 44 9.82 4.93 -3.49
N PHE A 45 10.59 3.90 -3.16
CA PHE A 45 10.12 2.68 -2.51
C PHE A 45 10.67 2.56 -1.10
N GLY A 46 9.86 2.10 -0.15
CA GLY A 46 10.31 1.86 1.22
C GLY A 46 9.16 1.81 2.23
N PRO A 47 9.47 1.48 3.49
CA PRO A 47 8.45 1.34 4.54
C PRO A 47 7.70 2.64 4.85
N SER A 48 6.55 2.52 5.52
CA SER A 48 5.84 3.67 6.09
C SER A 48 6.74 4.49 7.01
N GLY A 49 6.61 5.82 6.96
CA GLY A 49 7.44 6.74 7.75
C GLY A 49 8.87 6.97 7.23
N SER A 50 9.29 6.37 6.10
CA SER A 50 10.65 6.55 5.57
C SER A 50 10.92 7.91 4.89
N GLY A 51 9.92 8.77 4.75
CA GLY A 51 10.03 10.10 4.14
C GLY A 51 9.49 10.21 2.70
N LYS A 52 8.90 9.14 2.15
CA LYS A 52 8.37 9.07 0.77
C LYS A 52 7.46 10.26 0.39
N THR A 53 6.37 10.45 1.12
CA THR A 53 5.42 11.55 0.89
C THR A 53 6.08 12.91 1.06
N SER A 54 6.98 13.06 2.04
CA SER A 54 7.73 14.29 2.25
C SER A 54 8.60 14.66 1.04
N ILE A 55 9.29 13.69 0.41
CA ILE A 55 10.03 13.94 -0.84
C ILE A 55 9.09 14.44 -1.93
N LEU A 56 7.96 13.77 -2.14
CA LEU A 56 7.00 14.17 -3.17
C LEU A 56 6.46 15.58 -2.95
N TYR A 57 6.11 15.94 -1.71
CA TYR A 57 5.54 17.27 -1.42
C TYR A 57 6.55 18.39 -1.53
N LEU A 58 7.84 18.10 -1.27
CA LEU A 58 8.92 19.03 -1.54
C LEU A 58 9.14 19.22 -3.04
N ILE A 59 9.17 18.15 -3.84
CA ILE A 59 9.25 18.23 -5.30
C ILE A 59 8.05 19.01 -5.85
N ALA A 60 6.85 18.75 -5.34
CA ALA A 60 5.62 19.45 -5.73
C ALA A 60 5.58 20.94 -5.32
N GLY A 61 6.50 21.41 -4.49
CA GLY A 61 6.47 22.76 -3.93
C GLY A 61 5.24 23.00 -3.04
N ILE A 62 4.70 21.96 -2.40
CA ILE A 62 3.68 22.06 -1.35
C ILE A 62 4.35 22.46 -0.04
N GLU A 63 5.39 21.71 0.34
CA GLU A 63 6.24 22.03 1.49
C GLU A 63 7.44 22.87 1.03
N PRO A 64 7.86 23.87 1.81
CA PRO A 64 9.03 24.66 1.47
C PRO A 64 10.33 23.88 1.73
N SER A 65 11.32 24.08 0.86
CA SER A 65 12.68 23.61 1.14
C SER A 65 13.25 24.30 2.38
N GLN A 66 13.85 23.54 3.29
CA GLN A 66 14.44 24.07 4.53
C GLN A 66 15.97 24.13 4.45
N LYS A 67 16.62 22.99 4.16
CA LYS A 67 18.06 22.92 3.88
C LYS A 67 18.30 22.10 2.62
N GLY A 68 19.35 22.45 1.89
CA GLY A 68 19.65 21.91 0.56
C GLY A 68 18.94 22.66 -0.56
N ARG A 69 19.06 22.17 -1.79
CA ARG A 69 18.49 22.78 -2.98
C ARG A 69 17.56 21.81 -3.70
N ILE A 70 16.44 22.32 -4.19
CA ILE A 70 15.51 21.56 -5.02
C ILE A 70 15.36 22.31 -6.34
N MET A 71 15.94 21.74 -7.38
CA MET A 71 15.99 22.32 -8.71
C MET A 71 14.96 21.62 -9.59
N ILE A 72 14.02 22.38 -10.16
CA ILE A 72 13.06 21.88 -11.15
C ILE A 72 13.30 22.62 -12.47
N ASN A 73 13.55 21.89 -13.56
CA ASN A 73 13.97 22.45 -14.85
C ASN A 73 15.14 23.46 -14.69
N GLY A 74 16.11 23.15 -13.83
CA GLY A 74 17.27 24.03 -13.57
C GLY A 74 16.99 25.28 -12.73
N ARG A 75 15.79 25.43 -12.14
CA ARG A 75 15.45 26.54 -11.24
C ARG A 75 15.24 26.06 -9.81
N ASP A 76 15.86 26.74 -8.85
CA ASP A 76 15.73 26.42 -7.42
C ASP A 76 14.35 26.86 -6.90
N ILE A 77 13.45 25.91 -6.69
CA ILE A 77 12.09 26.21 -6.22
C ILE A 77 12.08 26.64 -4.75
N GLY A 78 13.14 26.37 -3.99
CA GLY A 78 13.29 26.88 -2.62
C GLY A 78 13.42 28.40 -2.55
N LYS A 79 13.78 29.05 -3.68
CA LYS A 79 13.89 30.51 -3.79
C LYS A 79 12.63 31.18 -4.33
N PHE A 80 11.63 30.39 -4.73
CA PHE A 80 10.40 30.93 -5.30
C PHE A 80 9.57 31.62 -4.23
N ASN A 81 9.02 32.78 -4.57
CA ASN A 81 8.00 33.41 -3.75
C ASN A 81 6.65 32.67 -3.87
N LYS A 82 5.66 33.05 -3.05
CA LYS A 82 4.34 32.39 -3.03
C LYS A 82 3.63 32.36 -4.39
N LYS A 83 3.79 33.40 -5.22
CA LYS A 83 3.17 33.48 -6.56
C LYS A 83 3.89 32.55 -7.53
N GLU A 84 5.23 32.55 -7.52
CA GLU A 84 6.04 31.66 -8.36
C GLU A 84 5.79 30.18 -8.04
N LEU A 85 5.68 29.83 -6.75
CA LEU A 85 5.29 28.47 -6.34
C LEU A 85 3.87 28.10 -6.78
N ALA A 86 2.92 29.05 -6.75
CA ALA A 86 1.57 28.80 -7.24
C ALA A 86 1.56 28.52 -8.74
N VAL A 87 2.29 29.31 -9.54
CA VAL A 87 2.45 29.06 -10.98
C VAL A 87 3.14 27.71 -11.21
N TYR A 88 4.20 27.41 -10.46
CA TYR A 88 4.86 26.11 -10.55
C TYR A 88 3.91 24.94 -10.30
N ARG A 89 3.07 25.01 -9.26
CA ARG A 89 2.04 24.00 -8.99
C ARG A 89 0.96 23.93 -10.06
N GLN A 90 0.66 25.03 -10.74
CA GLN A 90 -0.38 25.07 -11.76
C GLN A 90 0.06 24.42 -13.08
N ILE A 91 1.32 24.61 -13.51
CA ILE A 91 1.77 24.18 -14.85
C ILE A 91 2.98 23.23 -14.82
N GLY A 92 3.70 23.16 -13.71
CA GLY A 92 4.94 22.40 -13.58
C GLY A 92 4.74 20.97 -13.10
N VAL A 93 3.70 20.73 -12.28
CA VAL A 93 3.45 19.42 -11.65
C VAL A 93 1.96 19.10 -11.58
N GLY A 94 1.61 17.85 -11.88
CA GLY A 94 0.31 17.25 -11.61
C GLY A 94 0.43 16.23 -10.47
N ILE A 95 -0.53 16.21 -9.55
CA ILE A 95 -0.47 15.35 -8.37
C ILE A 95 -1.67 14.40 -8.34
N ILE A 96 -1.37 13.11 -8.27
CA ILE A 96 -2.31 12.02 -8.02
C ILE A 96 -2.10 11.58 -6.57
N PHE A 97 -3.16 11.66 -5.77
CA PHE A 97 -3.14 11.34 -4.35
C PHE A 97 -3.68 9.94 -4.08
N GLN A 98 -3.33 9.37 -2.92
CA GLN A 98 -3.89 8.12 -2.41
C GLN A 98 -5.39 8.25 -2.09
N GLN A 99 -5.74 9.31 -1.35
CA GLN A 99 -7.12 9.73 -1.18
C GLN A 99 -7.47 10.63 -2.37
N PHE A 100 -8.55 10.33 -3.09
CA PHE A 100 -8.90 10.96 -4.37
C PHE A 100 -8.97 12.50 -4.30
N ASN A 101 -9.20 13.05 -3.09
CA ASN A 101 -9.22 14.49 -2.79
C ASN A 101 -10.12 15.30 -3.73
N LEU A 102 -11.21 14.68 -4.23
CA LEU A 102 -12.20 15.36 -5.07
C LEU A 102 -13.05 16.30 -4.22
N ILE A 103 -13.45 17.44 -4.78
CA ILE A 103 -14.34 18.38 -4.11
C ILE A 103 -15.77 17.81 -4.19
N PRO A 104 -16.39 17.41 -3.06
CA PRO A 104 -17.64 16.65 -3.07
C PRO A 104 -18.83 17.38 -3.68
N THR A 105 -18.80 18.72 -3.65
CA THR A 105 -19.86 19.60 -4.15
C THR A 105 -19.72 19.98 -5.62
N LEU A 106 -18.63 19.56 -6.27
CA LEU A 106 -18.41 19.80 -7.70
C LEU A 106 -18.68 18.52 -8.49
N SER A 107 -19.24 18.66 -9.70
CA SER A 107 -19.34 17.54 -10.64
C SER A 107 -17.96 17.00 -11.02
N VAL A 108 -17.92 15.81 -11.61
CA VAL A 108 -16.70 15.23 -12.19
C VAL A 108 -16.06 16.18 -13.20
N LEU A 109 -16.85 16.73 -14.13
CA LEU A 109 -16.37 17.69 -15.11
C LEU A 109 -15.73 18.91 -14.44
N ASN A 110 -16.40 19.47 -13.43
CA ASN A 110 -15.92 20.64 -12.71
C ASN A 110 -14.69 20.35 -11.85
N ASN A 111 -14.58 19.15 -11.26
CA ASN A 111 -13.38 18.72 -10.55
C ASN A 111 -12.16 18.69 -11.50
N VAL A 112 -12.32 18.16 -12.71
CA VAL A 112 -11.25 18.11 -13.71
C VAL A 112 -10.95 19.49 -14.30
N ALA A 113 -11.96 20.32 -14.50
CA ALA A 113 -11.79 21.67 -15.05
C ALA A 113 -11.26 22.70 -14.05
N LEU A 114 -11.33 22.41 -12.74
CA LEU A 114 -10.98 23.35 -11.68
C LEU A 114 -9.55 23.93 -11.81
N PRO A 115 -8.49 23.14 -12.07
CA PRO A 115 -7.13 23.67 -12.18
C PRO A 115 -6.96 24.71 -13.30
N MET A 116 -7.68 24.54 -14.42
CA MET A 116 -7.65 25.45 -15.57
C MET A 116 -8.26 26.83 -15.23
N THR A 117 -9.17 26.88 -14.27
CA THR A 117 -9.77 28.13 -13.76
C THR A 117 -8.71 29.09 -13.24
N PHE A 118 -7.69 28.56 -12.56
CA PHE A 118 -6.64 29.37 -11.97
C PHE A 118 -5.64 29.92 -12.99
N LEU A 119 -5.69 29.44 -14.23
CA LEU A 119 -4.97 29.98 -15.39
C LEU A 119 -5.80 31.01 -16.17
N GLY A 120 -7.04 31.29 -15.75
CA GLY A 120 -7.95 32.21 -16.44
C GLY A 120 -8.52 31.65 -17.74
N ILE A 121 -8.47 30.33 -17.96
CA ILE A 121 -9.09 29.68 -19.12
C ILE A 121 -10.61 29.78 -18.98
N ASP A 122 -11.28 30.22 -20.04
CA ASP A 122 -12.72 30.41 -20.04
C ASP A 122 -13.49 29.08 -19.85
N ILE A 123 -14.73 29.19 -19.37
CA ILE A 123 -15.59 28.05 -19.03
C ILE A 123 -15.74 27.04 -20.18
N LYS A 124 -15.98 27.51 -21.41
CA LYS A 124 -16.25 26.63 -22.54
C LYS A 124 -15.01 25.85 -22.93
N THR A 125 -13.85 26.52 -22.93
CA THR A 125 -12.57 25.88 -23.25
C THR A 125 -12.18 24.87 -22.17
N ARG A 126 -12.27 25.23 -20.88
CA ARG A 126 -11.88 24.30 -19.80
C ARG A 126 -12.79 23.08 -19.70
N GLU A 127 -14.10 23.23 -19.91
CA GLU A 127 -15.02 22.08 -19.94
C GLU A 127 -14.74 21.16 -21.13
N LYS A 128 -14.43 21.72 -22.29
CA LYS A 128 -14.05 20.95 -23.48
C LYS A 128 -12.77 20.15 -23.26
N GLU A 129 -11.71 20.77 -22.71
CA GLU A 129 -10.46 20.08 -22.43
C GLU A 129 -10.61 19.04 -21.30
N ALA A 130 -11.39 19.36 -20.27
CA ALA A 130 -11.72 18.40 -19.22
C ALA A 130 -12.47 17.18 -19.78
N MET A 131 -13.41 17.38 -20.70
CA MET A 131 -14.15 16.30 -21.34
C MET A 131 -13.24 15.36 -22.14
N LYS A 132 -12.27 15.90 -22.91
CA LYS A 132 -11.27 15.07 -23.60
C LYS A 132 -10.45 14.20 -22.65
N LEU A 133 -10.09 14.72 -21.48
CA LEU A 133 -9.38 13.95 -20.45
C LEU A 133 -10.25 12.84 -19.88
N LEU A 134 -11.54 13.11 -19.65
CA LEU A 134 -12.51 12.10 -19.21
C LEU A 134 -12.73 11.03 -20.27
N GLU A 135 -12.78 11.39 -21.56
CA GLU A 135 -12.86 10.46 -22.69
C GLU A 135 -11.63 9.55 -22.75
N ARG A 136 -10.43 10.13 -22.65
CA ARG A 136 -9.16 9.36 -22.64
C ARG A 136 -9.12 8.35 -21.50
N LEU A 137 -9.75 8.67 -20.36
CA LEU A 137 -9.84 7.80 -19.20
C LEU A 137 -11.12 6.93 -19.17
N SER A 138 -11.90 6.93 -20.25
CA SER A 138 -13.12 6.14 -20.42
C SER A 138 -14.14 6.35 -19.28
N ILE A 139 -14.32 7.60 -18.87
CA ILE A 139 -15.25 8.04 -17.81
C ILE A 139 -16.04 9.30 -18.20
N ALA A 140 -16.16 9.57 -19.50
CA ALA A 140 -16.86 10.72 -20.07
C ALA A 140 -18.35 10.77 -19.66
N ASP A 141 -19.00 9.62 -19.56
CA ASP A 141 -20.39 9.46 -19.13
C ASP A 141 -20.64 9.90 -17.67
N LEU A 142 -19.57 9.97 -16.87
CA LEU A 142 -19.64 10.38 -15.46
C LEU A 142 -19.51 11.89 -15.27
N ALA A 143 -19.24 12.66 -16.33
CA ALA A 143 -19.04 14.10 -16.30
C ALA A 143 -20.05 14.90 -15.45
N PRO A 144 -21.38 14.65 -15.50
CA PRO A 144 -22.35 15.40 -14.70
C PRO A 144 -22.47 14.92 -13.25
N ARG A 145 -21.94 13.74 -12.91
CA ARG A 145 -22.09 13.12 -11.58
C ARG A 145 -21.24 13.80 -10.53
N LEU A 146 -21.59 13.58 -9.27
CA LEU A 146 -20.86 14.01 -8.09
C LEU A 146 -19.94 12.88 -7.57
N PRO A 147 -18.83 13.18 -6.86
CA PRO A 147 -17.87 12.18 -6.41
C PRO A 147 -18.46 11.02 -5.59
N HIS A 148 -19.48 11.29 -4.77
CA HIS A 148 -20.11 10.26 -3.93
C HIS A 148 -20.92 9.22 -4.73
N GLU A 149 -21.20 9.49 -6.00
CA GLU A 149 -21.91 8.59 -6.93
C GLU A 149 -20.96 7.65 -7.69
N LEU A 150 -19.65 7.71 -7.38
CA LEU A 150 -18.59 7.03 -8.12
C LEU A 150 -17.92 5.95 -7.27
N SER A 151 -17.52 4.85 -7.91
CA SER A 151 -16.64 3.86 -7.29
C SER A 151 -15.23 4.42 -7.04
N GLY A 152 -14.45 3.81 -6.15
CA GLY A 152 -13.07 4.24 -5.87
C GLY A 152 -12.20 4.29 -7.13
N GLY A 153 -12.31 3.29 -8.01
CA GLY A 153 -11.61 3.28 -9.30
C GLY A 153 -12.02 4.41 -10.24
N GLN A 154 -13.31 4.78 -10.26
CA GLN A 154 -13.79 5.93 -11.03
C GLN A 154 -13.28 7.24 -10.43
N GLN A 155 -13.35 7.41 -9.10
CA GLN A 155 -12.83 8.60 -8.41
C GLN A 155 -11.33 8.77 -8.65
N GLN A 156 -10.55 7.69 -8.67
CA GLN A 156 -9.12 7.79 -8.99
C GLN A 156 -8.89 8.27 -10.42
N ARG A 157 -9.63 7.73 -11.40
CA ARG A 157 -9.53 8.21 -12.79
C ARG A 157 -9.90 9.69 -12.90
N VAL A 158 -10.88 10.18 -12.15
CA VAL A 158 -11.17 11.62 -12.06
C VAL A 158 -10.00 12.39 -11.46
N GLY A 159 -9.37 11.87 -10.39
CA GLY A 159 -8.17 12.45 -9.79
C GLY A 159 -7.00 12.55 -10.78
N ILE A 160 -6.79 11.51 -11.59
CA ILE A 160 -5.79 11.46 -12.66
C ILE A 160 -6.12 12.48 -13.74
N ALA A 161 -7.36 12.54 -14.22
CA ALA A 161 -7.81 13.53 -15.20
C ALA A 161 -7.52 14.96 -14.69
N ARG A 162 -7.85 15.24 -13.44
CA ARG A 162 -7.58 16.54 -12.80
C ARG A 162 -6.09 16.85 -12.72
N ALA A 163 -5.25 15.88 -12.39
CA ALA A 163 -3.80 16.06 -12.34
C ALA A 163 -3.22 16.43 -13.72
N LEU A 164 -3.87 15.99 -14.81
CA LEU A 164 -3.46 16.26 -16.19
C LEU A 164 -4.07 17.53 -16.79
N ALA A 165 -5.02 18.19 -16.10
CA ALA A 165 -5.82 19.29 -16.64
C ALA A 165 -4.98 20.42 -17.27
N ASN A 166 -3.87 20.79 -16.64
CA ASN A 166 -2.97 21.84 -17.11
C ASN A 166 -1.76 21.30 -17.89
N ASN A 167 -1.82 20.05 -18.34
CA ASN A 167 -0.79 19.40 -19.13
C ASN A 167 0.64 19.44 -18.54
N PRO A 168 0.83 19.13 -17.24
CA PRO A 168 2.12 19.30 -16.57
C PRO A 168 3.20 18.33 -17.08
N PRO A 169 4.48 18.72 -17.12
CA PRO A 169 5.57 17.85 -17.58
C PRO A 169 5.97 16.79 -16.54
N ILE A 170 5.65 16.99 -15.26
CA ILE A 170 5.93 16.08 -14.15
C ILE A 170 4.61 15.61 -13.55
N ILE A 171 4.45 14.30 -13.40
CA ILE A 171 3.35 13.68 -12.66
C ILE A 171 3.90 13.06 -11.39
N ILE A 172 3.37 13.48 -10.25
CA ILE A 172 3.63 12.91 -8.95
C ILE A 172 2.47 11.99 -8.59
N ALA A 173 2.77 10.76 -8.20
CA ALA A 173 1.77 9.79 -7.77
C ALA A 173 2.10 9.26 -6.37
N ASP A 174 1.34 9.71 -5.37
CA ASP A 174 1.49 9.36 -3.97
C ASP A 174 0.56 8.19 -3.62
N GLU A 175 1.11 6.97 -3.55
CA GLU A 175 0.38 5.71 -3.34
C GLU A 175 -0.92 5.60 -4.17
N PRO A 176 -0.84 5.71 -5.51
CA PRO A 176 -2.03 5.87 -6.36
C PRO A 176 -2.95 4.64 -6.41
N LEU A 177 -2.61 3.56 -5.71
CA LEU A 177 -3.30 2.27 -5.73
C LEU A 177 -3.98 1.93 -4.40
N GLY A 178 -3.67 2.65 -3.31
CA GLY A 178 -4.01 2.20 -1.94
C GLY A 178 -5.49 2.05 -1.61
N ASN A 179 -6.39 2.61 -2.44
CA ASN A 179 -7.85 2.55 -2.27
C ASN A 179 -8.55 1.81 -3.43
N LEU A 180 -7.82 1.01 -4.20
CA LEU A 180 -8.30 0.38 -5.43
C LEU A 180 -8.23 -1.14 -5.37
N ASP A 181 -9.19 -1.80 -6.00
CA ASP A 181 -9.08 -3.23 -6.32
C ASP A 181 -7.99 -3.49 -7.36
N SER A 182 -7.54 -4.74 -7.43
CA SER A 182 -6.43 -5.17 -8.28
C SER A 182 -6.62 -4.84 -9.77
N GLU A 183 -7.85 -4.91 -10.28
CA GLU A 183 -8.17 -4.63 -11.69
C GLU A 183 -8.08 -3.13 -12.00
N ASN A 184 -8.64 -2.28 -11.13
CA ASN A 184 -8.52 -0.83 -11.26
C ASN A 184 -7.07 -0.36 -11.07
N SER A 185 -6.32 -0.96 -10.15
CA SER A 185 -4.91 -0.63 -9.93
C SER A 185 -4.04 -0.97 -11.15
N LYS A 186 -4.28 -2.10 -11.84
CA LYS A 186 -3.62 -2.43 -13.12
C LYS A 186 -3.90 -1.37 -14.19
N LYS A 187 -5.13 -0.88 -14.29
CA LYS A 187 -5.52 0.17 -15.26
C LYS A 187 -4.79 1.49 -14.97
N VAL A 188 -4.69 1.88 -13.71
CA VAL A 188 -3.94 3.08 -13.30
C VAL A 188 -2.47 2.97 -13.68
N LEU A 189 -1.82 1.84 -13.37
CA LEU A 189 -0.41 1.63 -13.73
C LEU A 189 -0.19 1.63 -15.25
N ALA A 190 -1.07 0.97 -16.00
CA ALA A 190 -1.02 0.97 -17.46
C ALA A 190 -1.14 2.39 -18.03
N PHE A 191 -2.00 3.22 -17.43
CA PHE A 191 -2.15 4.61 -17.84
C PHE A 191 -0.93 5.47 -17.49
N LEU A 192 -0.33 5.31 -16.31
CA LEU A 192 0.92 5.98 -15.95
C LEU A 192 2.07 5.62 -16.90
N LYS A 193 2.14 4.33 -17.29
CA LYS A 193 3.08 3.87 -18.32
C LYS A 193 2.81 4.54 -19.67
N GLU A 194 1.55 4.64 -20.09
CA GLU A 194 1.18 5.32 -21.33
C GLU A 194 1.61 6.79 -21.32
N LEU A 195 1.37 7.52 -20.22
CA LEU A 195 1.82 8.91 -20.07
C LEU A 195 3.35 9.04 -20.17
N ASN A 196 4.08 8.08 -19.62
CA ASN A 196 5.54 8.08 -19.71
C ASN A 196 6.02 7.80 -21.14
N GLU A 197 5.52 6.73 -21.76
CA GLU A 197 6.04 6.22 -23.04
C GLU A 197 5.53 7.03 -24.24
N LYS A 198 4.26 7.42 -24.24
CA LYS A 198 3.64 8.13 -25.39
C LYS A 198 3.72 9.65 -25.24
N ASP A 199 3.46 10.17 -24.05
CA ASP A 199 3.39 11.62 -23.82
C ASP A 199 4.71 12.20 -23.28
N ASN A 200 5.74 11.36 -23.11
CA ASN A 200 7.07 11.71 -22.62
C ASN A 200 7.04 12.47 -21.27
N ARG A 201 6.09 12.11 -20.39
CA ARG A 201 5.95 12.69 -19.05
C ARG A 201 6.94 12.07 -18.09
N THR A 202 7.54 12.88 -17.23
CA THR A 202 8.29 12.37 -16.09
C THR A 202 7.30 11.93 -15.03
N ILE A 203 7.37 10.66 -14.61
CA ILE A 203 6.51 10.10 -13.58
C ILE A 203 7.36 9.83 -12.34
N VAL A 204 6.93 10.37 -11.19
CA VAL A 204 7.55 10.14 -9.89
C VAL A 204 6.50 9.49 -8.98
N MET A 205 6.63 8.19 -8.77
CA MET A 205 5.69 7.43 -7.96
C MET A 205 6.26 7.15 -6.56
N VAL A 206 5.43 7.21 -5.54
CA VAL A 206 5.70 6.65 -4.22
C VAL A 206 4.80 5.45 -4.03
N THR A 207 5.39 4.37 -3.52
CA THR A 207 4.65 3.14 -3.24
C THR A 207 5.38 2.33 -2.17
N HIS A 208 4.61 1.55 -1.41
CA HIS A 208 5.13 0.46 -0.58
C HIS A 208 4.76 -0.92 -1.16
N GLU A 209 4.09 -0.96 -2.31
CA GLU A 209 3.65 -2.17 -2.97
C GLU A 209 4.62 -2.60 -4.08
N ALA A 210 5.38 -3.66 -3.83
CA ALA A 210 6.34 -4.27 -4.75
C ALA A 210 5.84 -4.41 -6.20
N TRP A 211 4.63 -4.95 -6.35
CA TRP A 211 4.06 -5.32 -7.65
C TRP A 211 3.77 -4.11 -8.55
N SER A 212 3.66 -2.91 -7.97
CA SER A 212 3.45 -1.66 -8.70
C SER A 212 4.70 -1.15 -9.43
N LEU A 213 5.89 -1.68 -9.09
CA LEU A 213 7.18 -1.23 -9.60
C LEU A 213 7.52 -1.79 -10.99
N LYS A 214 6.70 -2.69 -11.55
CA LYS A 214 7.00 -3.45 -12.78
C LYS A 214 7.35 -2.61 -14.01
N ASP A 215 6.81 -1.39 -14.11
CA ASP A 215 6.99 -0.47 -15.25
C ASP A 215 7.94 0.69 -14.92
N VAL A 216 8.51 0.70 -13.71
CA VAL A 216 9.46 1.71 -13.26
C VAL A 216 10.84 1.40 -13.87
N ARG A 217 11.57 2.44 -14.26
CA ARG A 217 12.93 2.34 -14.82
C ARG A 217 14.03 2.56 -13.79
N ARG A 218 13.72 3.25 -12.71
CA ARG A 218 14.66 3.45 -11.61
C ARG A 218 13.95 3.56 -10.27
N ILE A 219 14.44 2.80 -9.30
CA ILE A 219 13.90 2.75 -7.94
C ILE A 219 14.89 3.42 -7.00
N PHE A 220 14.41 4.37 -6.23
CA PHE A 220 15.09 4.97 -5.10
C PHE A 220 14.53 4.35 -3.83
N TYR A 221 15.37 3.61 -3.11
CA TYR A 221 15.00 2.98 -1.86
C TYR A 221 15.19 3.96 -0.71
N LEU A 222 14.13 4.24 0.05
CA LEU A 222 14.15 5.12 1.21
C LEU A 222 14.13 4.35 2.52
N ARG A 223 14.95 4.80 3.45
CA ARG A 223 14.92 4.36 4.84
C ARG A 223 15.28 5.52 5.77
N ASP A 224 14.51 5.68 6.85
CA ASP A 224 14.80 6.63 7.93
C ASP A 224 15.12 8.07 7.47
N GLY A 225 14.47 8.50 6.38
CA GLY A 225 14.61 9.83 5.76
C GLY A 225 15.72 9.97 4.72
N GLY A 226 16.50 8.92 4.45
CA GLY A 226 17.58 8.93 3.46
C GLY A 226 17.31 8.00 2.28
N VAL A 227 17.92 8.30 1.13
CA VAL A 227 18.00 7.36 -0.01
C VAL A 227 19.16 6.42 0.26
N THR A 228 18.88 5.13 0.50
CA THR A 228 19.89 4.13 0.85
C THR A 228 20.47 3.43 -0.37
N LYS A 229 19.69 3.29 -1.43
CA LYS A 229 20.07 2.60 -2.65
C LYS A 229 19.31 3.19 -3.83
N THR A 230 19.96 3.23 -4.98
CA THR A 230 19.32 3.51 -6.26
C THR A 230 19.56 2.33 -7.17
N GLU A 231 18.52 1.86 -7.85
CA GLU A 231 18.62 0.73 -8.77
C GLU A 231 17.96 1.07 -10.09
N GLU A 232 18.67 0.86 -11.20
CA GLU A 232 18.08 0.87 -12.53
C GLU A 232 17.40 -0.46 -12.82
N THR A 233 16.16 -0.39 -13.30
CA THR A 233 15.30 -1.54 -13.48
C THR A 233 14.90 -1.72 -14.94
N THR A 234 14.91 -2.98 -15.35
CA THR A 234 14.19 -3.47 -16.53
C THR A 234 12.99 -4.27 -16.06
N PRO A 235 11.94 -4.46 -16.87
CA PRO A 235 10.76 -5.23 -16.46
C PRO A 235 11.06 -6.65 -15.90
N GLN A 236 12.21 -7.24 -16.27
CA GLN A 236 12.67 -8.54 -15.76
C GLN A 236 13.40 -8.43 -14.41
N THR A 237 14.18 -7.37 -14.15
CA THR A 237 14.99 -7.26 -12.91
C THR A 237 14.21 -6.78 -11.69
N VAL A 238 13.04 -6.14 -11.87
CA VAL A 238 12.18 -5.67 -10.76
C VAL A 238 11.75 -6.82 -9.83
N LYS A 239 11.47 -8.02 -10.35
CA LYS A 239 11.04 -9.14 -9.52
C LYS A 239 12.12 -9.62 -8.55
N GLU A 240 13.37 -9.69 -8.99
CA GLU A 240 14.49 -10.24 -8.22
C GLU A 240 14.99 -9.25 -7.15
N SER A 241 15.09 -7.97 -7.50
CA SER A 241 15.59 -6.94 -6.58
C SER A 241 14.60 -6.54 -5.51
N VAL A 242 13.32 -6.42 -5.88
CA VAL A 242 12.24 -6.12 -4.94
C VAL A 242 12.10 -7.26 -3.94
N SER A 243 12.23 -8.52 -4.37
CA SER A 243 12.27 -9.67 -3.46
C SER A 243 13.43 -9.55 -2.47
N LYS A 244 14.67 -9.41 -2.96
CA LYS A 244 15.88 -9.38 -2.13
C LYS A 244 15.89 -8.23 -1.10
N GLU A 245 15.35 -7.07 -1.45
CA GLU A 245 15.27 -5.91 -0.55
C GLU A 245 14.04 -5.95 0.35
N LEU A 246 12.86 -6.44 -0.09
CA LEU A 246 11.74 -6.71 0.83
C LEU A 246 12.18 -7.64 1.95
N PHE A 247 12.90 -8.72 1.65
CA PHE A 247 13.44 -9.63 2.67
C PHE A 247 14.43 -8.93 3.61
N GLY A 248 15.24 -7.97 3.12
CA GLY A 248 16.14 -7.16 3.95
C GLY A 248 15.45 -6.09 4.81
N TYR A 249 14.36 -5.47 4.31
CA TYR A 249 13.55 -4.49 5.04
C TYR A 249 12.67 -5.14 6.10
N MET A 250 12.19 -6.35 5.85
CA MET A 250 11.41 -7.15 6.81
C MET A 250 12.25 -7.66 8.00
N GLY A 251 13.58 -7.55 7.94
CA GLY A 251 14.46 -7.83 9.08
C GLY A 251 14.33 -6.83 10.23
N LYS A 252 13.76 -5.62 10.01
CA LYS A 252 13.47 -4.64 11.07
C LYS A 252 12.35 -3.68 10.62
N GLN A 253 11.08 -4.03 10.85
CA GLN A 253 10.03 -3.06 11.21
C GLN A 253 8.80 -3.73 11.84
N MET A 254 8.04 -2.89 12.56
CA MET A 254 6.96 -3.12 13.52
C MET A 254 6.33 -4.52 13.52
N THR A 255 6.34 -5.12 14.70
CA THR A 255 5.74 -6.43 14.90
C THR A 255 4.22 -6.32 14.74
N PRO A 256 3.52 -7.42 14.40
CA PRO A 256 2.05 -7.46 14.42
C PRO A 256 1.42 -6.93 15.72
N ILE A 257 2.20 -6.81 16.81
CA ILE A 257 1.81 -6.26 18.12
C ILE A 257 1.37 -4.80 17.99
N GLU A 258 2.13 -4.00 17.25
CA GLU A 258 1.96 -2.55 17.21
C GLU A 258 0.76 -2.19 16.33
N ASN A 259 0.54 -2.93 15.24
CA ASN A 259 -0.67 -2.84 14.42
C ASN A 259 -1.92 -3.25 15.20
N LEU A 260 -1.83 -4.33 15.98
CA LEU A 260 -2.91 -4.79 16.84
C LEU A 260 -3.20 -3.80 17.98
N SER A 261 -2.17 -3.13 18.51
CA SER A 261 -2.32 -2.11 19.56
C SER A 261 -3.13 -0.91 19.07
N VAL A 262 -2.91 -0.46 17.83
CA VAL A 262 -3.68 0.62 17.20
C VAL A 262 -5.13 0.22 17.01
N ALA A 263 -5.37 -0.96 16.41
CA ALA A 263 -6.71 -1.46 16.13
C ALA A 263 -7.55 -1.68 17.39
N VAL A 264 -6.96 -2.31 18.42
CA VAL A 264 -7.62 -2.57 19.70
C VAL A 264 -7.86 -1.27 20.48
N SER A 265 -6.92 -0.30 20.43
CA SER A 265 -7.12 1.03 21.03
C SER A 265 -8.34 1.74 20.44
N HIS A 266 -8.49 1.71 19.11
CA HIS A 266 -9.64 2.32 18.42
C HIS A 266 -10.98 1.66 18.76
N LEU A 267 -10.99 0.35 19.03
CA LEU A 267 -12.21 -0.39 19.38
C LEU A 267 -12.64 -0.15 20.84
N ILE A 268 -11.68 -0.01 21.75
CA ILE A 268 -11.94 0.03 23.20
C ILE A 268 -12.09 1.46 23.74
N MET A 269 -11.38 2.44 23.17
CA MET A 269 -11.28 3.81 23.70
C MET A 269 -12.30 4.79 23.10
N ARG A 270 -13.42 4.30 22.53
CA ARG A 270 -14.53 5.18 22.10
C ARG A 270 -15.09 5.96 23.29
N GLY A 271 -15.06 7.30 23.20
CA GLY A 271 -15.53 8.22 24.24
C GLY A 271 -14.45 8.74 25.21
N PHE A 272 -13.17 8.45 24.96
CA PHE A 272 -12.01 8.96 25.71
C PHE A 272 -11.26 10.03 24.91
N SER A 273 -10.44 10.84 25.60
CA SER A 273 -9.61 11.87 24.96
C SER A 273 -8.48 11.26 24.11
N ALA A 274 -7.94 12.03 23.17
CA ALA A 274 -6.83 11.58 22.32
C ALA A 274 -5.58 11.22 23.15
N GLU A 275 -5.39 11.88 24.29
CA GLU A 275 -4.28 11.66 25.22
C GLU A 275 -4.47 10.36 26.01
N GLU A 276 -5.71 10.04 26.40
CA GLU A 276 -6.09 8.78 27.03
C GLU A 276 -5.91 7.60 26.07
N ALA A 277 -6.33 7.76 24.82
CA ALA A 277 -6.17 6.75 23.77
C ALA A 277 -4.69 6.49 23.42
N SER A 278 -3.88 7.55 23.33
CA SER A 278 -2.44 7.44 23.07
C SER A 278 -1.70 6.76 24.22
N ARG A 279 -2.03 7.09 25.47
CA ARG A 279 -1.44 6.44 26.66
C ARG A 279 -1.86 4.98 26.78
N PHE A 280 -3.12 4.66 26.48
CA PHE A 280 -3.60 3.27 26.45
C PHE A 280 -2.85 2.47 25.39
N GLN A 281 -2.70 3.02 24.18
CA GLN A 281 -1.94 2.39 23.10
C GLN A 281 -0.49 2.11 23.50
N PHE A 282 0.16 3.05 24.19
CA PHE A 282 1.53 2.86 24.69
C PHE A 282 1.63 1.64 25.64
N TYR A 283 0.79 1.57 26.66
CA TYR A 283 0.84 0.46 27.62
C TYR A 283 0.34 -0.87 27.03
N LEU A 284 -0.60 -0.84 26.09
CA LEU A 284 -1.04 -2.02 25.35
C LEU A 284 0.11 -2.62 24.54
N ALA A 285 0.90 -1.78 23.87
CA ALA A 285 2.10 -2.24 23.17
C ALA A 285 3.13 -2.85 24.13
N GLN A 286 3.34 -2.28 25.32
CA GLN A 286 4.24 -2.87 26.34
C GLN A 286 3.72 -4.23 26.83
N ARG A 287 2.41 -4.35 27.05
CA ARG A 287 1.78 -5.61 27.50
C ARG A 287 1.87 -6.69 26.44
N LEU A 288 1.50 -6.38 25.20
CA LEU A 288 1.55 -7.34 24.09
C LEU A 288 2.99 -7.82 23.84
N ASN A 289 3.99 -6.95 24.02
CA ASN A 289 5.42 -7.29 23.99
C ASN A 289 5.94 -7.98 25.28
N GLN A 290 5.06 -8.33 26.23
CA GLN A 290 5.37 -8.97 27.52
C GLN A 290 6.37 -8.19 28.40
N ARG A 291 6.54 -6.88 28.19
CA ARG A 291 7.41 -6.02 28.99
C ARG A 291 6.81 -5.62 30.34
N ILE A 292 5.49 -5.73 30.46
CA ILE A 292 4.73 -5.57 31.71
C ILE A 292 3.81 -6.77 31.89
N GLY A 293 3.61 -7.19 33.14
CA GLY A 293 2.76 -8.34 33.48
C GLY A 293 1.26 -8.02 33.42
N VAL A 294 0.41 -9.04 33.38
CA VAL A 294 -1.07 -8.88 33.34
C VAL A 294 -1.60 -8.08 34.54
N TYR A 295 -1.07 -8.32 35.74
CA TYR A 295 -1.49 -7.61 36.96
C TYR A 295 -1.08 -6.14 36.95
N GLU A 296 0.12 -5.85 36.45
CA GLU A 296 0.66 -4.51 36.30
C GLU A 296 -0.10 -3.72 35.23
N PHE A 297 -0.34 -4.33 34.07
CA PHE A 297 -1.15 -3.74 33.00
C PHE A 297 -2.56 -3.41 33.50
N LYS A 298 -3.23 -4.35 34.17
CA LYS A 298 -4.55 -4.13 34.77
C LYS A 298 -4.55 -3.01 35.81
N ALA A 299 -3.51 -2.90 36.63
CA ALA A 299 -3.38 -1.82 37.61
C ALA A 299 -3.23 -0.45 36.94
N ILE A 300 -2.49 -0.36 35.82
CA ILE A 300 -2.33 0.86 35.02
C ILE A 300 -3.66 1.26 34.37
N LEU A 301 -4.44 0.28 33.90
CA LEU A 301 -5.77 0.52 33.35
C LEU A 301 -6.74 1.10 34.40
N ASP A 302 -6.73 0.58 35.63
CA ASP A 302 -7.63 0.97 36.73
C ASP A 302 -7.25 2.32 37.37
N LYS A 303 -5.96 2.66 37.37
CA LYS A 303 -5.45 3.87 38.01
C LYS A 303 -5.98 5.15 37.33
N PRO A 304 -6.37 6.20 38.08
CA PRO A 304 -6.85 7.45 37.49
C PRO A 304 -5.85 8.10 36.52
N PHE A 305 -6.35 8.74 35.46
CA PHE A 305 -5.51 9.37 34.44
C PHE A 305 -4.58 10.46 35.00
N SER A 306 -5.06 11.23 35.97
CA SER A 306 -4.29 12.26 36.68
C SER A 306 -3.12 11.72 37.50
N GLN A 307 -3.11 10.43 37.81
CA GLN A 307 -2.04 9.76 38.57
C GLN A 307 -1.16 8.87 37.66
N GLY A 308 -1.25 9.05 36.35
CA GLY A 308 -0.45 8.30 35.36
C GLY A 308 -1.06 6.97 34.92
N GLY A 309 -2.34 6.70 35.23
CA GLY A 309 -3.07 5.55 34.68
C GLY A 309 -3.93 5.92 33.46
N ILE A 310 -4.90 5.06 33.13
CA ILE A 310 -5.87 5.26 32.03
C ILE A 310 -7.26 5.67 32.54
N GLY A 311 -7.60 5.36 33.80
CA GLY A 311 -8.88 5.73 34.41
C GLY A 311 -10.07 4.85 34.01
N LEU A 312 -9.84 3.60 33.62
CA LEU A 312 -10.91 2.63 33.40
C LEU A 312 -11.40 2.09 34.75
N TRP A 313 -12.70 2.15 35.03
CA TRP A 313 -13.25 1.56 36.26
C TRP A 313 -12.89 0.05 36.38
N LYS A 314 -12.52 -0.41 37.58
CA LYS A 314 -12.04 -1.76 37.91
C LYS A 314 -12.64 -2.94 37.13
N GLN A 315 -13.96 -2.95 36.93
CA GLN A 315 -14.65 -3.99 36.14
C GLN A 315 -14.30 -3.93 34.64
N LYS A 316 -14.26 -2.73 34.05
CA LYS A 316 -13.86 -2.50 32.65
C LYS A 316 -12.37 -2.76 32.44
N ALA A 317 -11.52 -2.33 33.37
CA ALA A 317 -10.08 -2.64 33.36
C ALA A 317 -9.82 -4.16 33.37
N THR A 318 -10.58 -4.91 34.18
CA THR A 318 -10.49 -6.38 34.23
C THR A 318 -10.91 -7.02 32.90
N LYS A 319 -12.03 -6.58 32.31
CA LYS A 319 -12.53 -7.12 31.05
C LYS A 319 -11.58 -6.86 29.88
N VAL A 320 -11.06 -5.63 29.78
CA VAL A 320 -10.08 -5.24 28.74
C VAL A 320 -8.79 -6.01 28.90
N SER A 321 -8.29 -6.16 30.14
CA SER A 321 -7.09 -6.96 30.40
C SER A 321 -7.28 -8.41 29.95
N GLN A 322 -8.41 -9.04 30.26
CA GLN A 322 -8.68 -10.42 29.86
C GLN A 322 -8.75 -10.59 28.32
N GLN A 323 -9.42 -9.68 27.62
CA GLN A 323 -9.48 -9.70 26.15
C GLN A 323 -8.09 -9.61 25.50
N VAL A 324 -7.18 -8.84 26.10
CA VAL A 324 -5.79 -8.74 25.63
C VAL A 324 -5.03 -10.05 25.88
N GLU A 325 -5.26 -10.74 27.00
CA GLU A 325 -4.66 -12.06 27.26
C GLU A 325 -5.12 -13.11 26.24
N ASP A 326 -6.42 -13.13 25.93
CA ASP A 326 -6.99 -14.06 24.95
C ASP A 326 -6.32 -13.85 23.57
N ILE A 327 -6.12 -12.59 23.17
CA ILE A 327 -5.41 -12.21 21.94
C ILE A 327 -3.94 -12.65 21.96
N ILE A 328 -3.23 -12.49 23.08
CA ILE A 328 -1.82 -12.92 23.20
C ILE A 328 -1.71 -14.44 23.07
N SER A 329 -2.64 -15.20 23.67
CA SER A 329 -2.63 -16.66 23.62
C SER A 329 -2.82 -17.23 22.21
N GLN A 330 -3.70 -16.63 21.40
CA GLN A 330 -3.94 -17.02 20.01
C GLN A 330 -2.74 -16.69 19.10
N ARG A 331 -1.99 -15.64 19.43
CA ARG A 331 -0.85 -15.18 18.64
C ARG A 331 0.38 -16.08 18.75
N LYS A 332 0.59 -16.73 19.90
CA LYS A 332 1.79 -17.56 20.13
C LYS A 332 1.97 -18.64 19.05
N GLN A 333 0.87 -19.13 18.47
CA GLN A 333 0.85 -20.09 17.36
C GLN A 333 1.34 -19.51 16.02
N ILE A 334 1.28 -18.19 15.82
CA ILE A 334 1.66 -17.50 14.58
C ILE A 334 3.17 -17.18 14.56
N ASP A 335 3.74 -16.81 15.70
CA ASP A 335 5.18 -16.49 15.78
C ASP A 335 6.05 -17.75 15.58
N ASP A 336 5.57 -18.94 15.97
CA ASP A 336 6.22 -20.24 15.70
C ASP A 336 6.26 -20.55 14.19
N ILE A 337 5.19 -20.22 13.46
CA ILE A 337 5.09 -20.36 12.00
C ILE A 337 6.06 -19.39 11.27
N PHE A 338 6.24 -18.17 11.80
CA PHE A 338 7.16 -17.18 11.23
C PHE A 338 8.63 -17.51 11.45
N GLN A 339 8.98 -18.13 12.59
CA GLN A 339 10.34 -18.60 12.87
C GLN A 339 10.76 -19.72 11.91
N GLU A 340 9.85 -20.65 11.63
CA GLU A 340 10.10 -21.76 10.70
C GLU A 340 10.34 -21.26 9.26
N LEU A 341 9.55 -20.27 8.82
CA LEU A 341 9.70 -19.58 7.52
C LEU A 341 10.99 -18.76 7.39
N GLN A 342 11.55 -18.25 8.50
CA GLN A 342 12.84 -17.55 8.49
C GLN A 342 14.03 -18.52 8.41
N THR A 343 13.89 -19.72 8.98
CA THR A 343 14.98 -20.71 9.00
C THR A 343 15.13 -21.51 7.71
N ASN A 344 14.11 -21.55 6.84
CA ASN A 344 14.20 -22.30 5.59
C ASN A 344 13.44 -21.63 4.41
N PRO A 345 13.95 -20.51 3.87
CA PRO A 345 13.26 -19.69 2.85
C PRO A 345 13.20 -20.28 1.43
N GLU A 346 13.74 -21.49 1.19
CA GLU A 346 13.72 -22.17 -0.13
C GLU A 346 13.09 -23.58 -0.12
N ALA A 347 12.19 -23.90 0.80
CA ALA A 347 11.39 -25.13 0.76
C ALA A 347 9.91 -24.86 0.35
N PRO A 348 9.23 -25.78 -0.38
CA PRO A 348 8.60 -25.45 -1.66
C PRO A 348 7.05 -25.54 -1.65
N LEU A 349 6.34 -24.43 -1.46
CA LEU A 349 4.87 -24.51 -1.36
C LEU A 349 4.15 -24.57 -2.72
N ALA A 350 4.67 -23.91 -3.77
CA ALA A 350 3.99 -23.92 -5.07
C ALA A 350 4.11 -25.27 -5.79
N SER A 351 5.31 -25.87 -5.82
CA SER A 351 5.52 -27.19 -6.45
C SER A 351 4.93 -28.33 -5.64
N GLU A 352 5.01 -28.31 -4.30
CA GLU A 352 4.40 -29.36 -3.47
C GLU A 352 2.87 -29.33 -3.56
N VAL A 353 2.24 -28.15 -3.57
CA VAL A 353 0.79 -28.03 -3.76
C VAL A 353 0.36 -28.53 -5.14
N ILE A 354 1.14 -28.22 -6.19
CA ILE A 354 0.90 -28.74 -7.55
C ILE A 354 1.06 -30.26 -7.59
N ASN A 355 2.08 -30.81 -6.92
CA ASN A 355 2.34 -32.25 -6.87
C ASN A 355 1.23 -32.99 -6.09
N VAL A 356 0.78 -32.41 -4.97
CA VAL A 356 -0.35 -32.93 -4.19
C VAL A 356 -1.65 -32.84 -4.98
N ARG A 357 -1.90 -31.74 -5.73
CA ARG A 357 -3.05 -31.63 -6.63
C ARG A 357 -3.00 -32.71 -7.71
N GLN A 358 -1.86 -32.87 -8.39
CA GLN A 358 -1.68 -33.89 -9.43
C GLN A 358 -1.87 -35.30 -8.86
N TRP A 359 -1.39 -35.56 -7.65
CA TRP A 359 -1.56 -36.84 -6.97
C TRP A 359 -3.01 -37.12 -6.53
N LEU A 360 -3.72 -36.10 -6.05
CA LEU A 360 -5.16 -36.21 -5.74
C LEU A 360 -5.99 -36.45 -7.01
N LEU A 361 -5.58 -35.85 -8.13
CA LEU A 361 -6.24 -36.00 -9.42
C LEU A 361 -5.84 -37.27 -10.19
N LYS A 362 -4.83 -38.03 -9.74
CA LYS A 362 -4.30 -39.20 -10.46
C LYS A 362 -5.38 -40.24 -10.81
N ASP A 363 -6.35 -40.43 -9.93
CA ASP A 363 -7.44 -41.41 -10.09
C ASP A 363 -8.76 -40.76 -10.53
N TYR A 364 -8.77 -39.44 -10.75
CA TYR A 364 -9.94 -38.68 -11.18
C TYR A 364 -10.12 -38.77 -12.70
N ARG A 365 -11.28 -39.28 -13.14
CA ARG A 365 -11.59 -39.49 -14.57
C ARG A 365 -12.25 -38.29 -15.27
N GLY A 366 -12.53 -37.20 -14.54
CA GLY A 366 -13.11 -35.99 -15.11
C GLY A 366 -12.04 -34.99 -15.54
N GLU A 367 -12.43 -33.98 -16.33
CA GLU A 367 -11.53 -32.89 -16.73
C GLU A 367 -11.59 -31.75 -15.70
N VAL A 368 -10.41 -31.26 -15.31
CA VAL A 368 -10.25 -30.07 -14.44
C VAL A 368 -9.68 -28.95 -15.30
N ASN A 369 -10.46 -27.89 -15.50
CA ASN A 369 -9.98 -26.74 -16.26
C ASN A 369 -9.00 -25.88 -15.44
N GLU A 370 -8.29 -24.97 -16.11
CA GLU A 370 -7.23 -24.16 -15.50
C GLU A 370 -7.71 -23.35 -14.27
N LEU A 371 -8.92 -22.78 -14.33
CA LEU A 371 -9.50 -22.02 -13.22
C LEU A 371 -9.84 -22.92 -12.02
N GLN A 372 -10.29 -24.15 -12.27
CA GLN A 372 -10.52 -25.14 -11.21
C GLN A 372 -9.21 -25.62 -10.60
N ALA A 373 -8.17 -25.82 -11.40
CA ALA A 373 -6.84 -26.20 -10.93
C ALA A 373 -6.25 -25.12 -10.01
N MET A 374 -6.31 -23.85 -10.42
CA MET A 374 -5.87 -22.72 -9.58
C MET A 374 -6.64 -22.65 -8.26
N ARG A 375 -7.97 -22.83 -8.30
CA ARG A 375 -8.79 -22.83 -7.08
C ARG A 375 -8.50 -24.02 -6.17
N MET A 376 -8.21 -25.19 -6.74
CA MET A 376 -7.76 -26.35 -5.98
C MET A 376 -6.41 -26.11 -5.31
N ASP A 377 -5.46 -25.48 -6.02
CA ASP A 377 -4.14 -25.17 -5.47
C ASP A 377 -4.24 -24.21 -4.28
N GLU A 378 -5.10 -23.19 -4.35
CA GLU A 378 -5.39 -22.29 -3.22
C GLU A 378 -5.94 -23.06 -2.01
N LEU A 379 -6.96 -23.89 -2.21
CA LEU A 379 -7.61 -24.65 -1.14
C LEU A 379 -6.68 -25.72 -0.54
N LEU A 380 -5.85 -26.36 -1.36
CA LEU A 380 -4.86 -27.34 -0.91
C LEU A 380 -3.78 -26.67 -0.07
N ASN A 381 -3.30 -25.52 -0.49
CA ASN A 381 -2.36 -24.73 0.28
C ASN A 381 -2.96 -24.29 1.63
N GLU A 382 -4.24 -23.89 1.67
CA GLU A 382 -4.94 -23.56 2.91
C GLU A 382 -5.14 -24.79 3.81
N ARG A 383 -5.53 -25.94 3.24
CA ARG A 383 -5.77 -27.19 3.97
C ARG A 383 -4.49 -27.80 4.53
N MET A 384 -3.42 -27.88 3.73
CA MET A 384 -2.11 -28.40 4.14
C MET A 384 -1.48 -27.56 5.26
N ARG A 385 -1.86 -26.29 5.37
CA ARG A 385 -1.48 -25.39 6.47
C ARG A 385 -2.45 -25.40 7.65
N ASN A 386 -3.44 -26.29 7.65
CA ASN A 386 -4.53 -26.36 8.64
C ASN A 386 -5.32 -25.04 8.82
N ILE A 387 -5.34 -24.15 7.81
CA ILE A 387 -6.10 -22.89 7.85
C ILE A 387 -7.60 -23.18 7.74
N ILE A 388 -7.96 -24.18 6.94
CA ILE A 388 -9.33 -24.68 6.78
C ILE A 388 -9.43 -26.13 7.25
N THR A 389 -10.56 -26.48 7.84
CA THR A 389 -10.85 -27.84 8.33
C THR A 389 -11.06 -28.82 7.16
N PRO A 390 -10.90 -30.14 7.39
CA PRO A 390 -11.27 -31.18 6.43
C PRO A 390 -12.65 -30.95 5.82
N GLU A 391 -13.64 -30.70 6.67
CA GLU A 391 -15.03 -30.51 6.28
C GLU A 391 -15.22 -29.28 5.37
N ASN A 392 -14.56 -28.17 5.70
CA ASN A 392 -14.62 -26.96 4.89
C ASN A 392 -13.87 -27.11 3.56
N PHE A 393 -12.77 -27.86 3.54
CA PHE A 393 -12.04 -28.20 2.33
C PHE A 393 -12.90 -29.06 1.39
N ALA A 394 -13.50 -30.15 1.89
CA ALA A 394 -14.41 -30.99 1.12
C ALA A 394 -15.59 -30.19 0.54
N LYS A 395 -16.18 -29.32 1.36
CA LYS A 395 -17.29 -28.45 0.94
C LYS A 395 -16.85 -27.50 -0.17
N ALA A 396 -15.68 -26.88 -0.06
CA ALA A 396 -15.14 -25.95 -1.06
C ALA A 396 -14.80 -26.65 -2.40
N LEU A 397 -14.33 -27.91 -2.35
CA LEU A 397 -14.13 -28.73 -3.55
C LEU A 397 -15.44 -29.01 -4.29
N SER A 398 -16.54 -29.20 -3.57
CA SER A 398 -17.84 -29.58 -4.15
C SER A 398 -18.75 -28.42 -4.51
N LEU A 399 -18.51 -27.23 -3.95
CA LEU A 399 -19.31 -26.04 -4.24
C LEU A 399 -19.25 -25.68 -5.74
N PRO A 400 -20.37 -25.27 -6.37
CA PRO A 400 -20.37 -24.85 -7.77
C PRO A 400 -19.43 -23.66 -8.03
N LYS A 401 -18.92 -23.56 -9.26
CA LYS A 401 -18.04 -22.45 -9.69
C LYS A 401 -18.67 -21.07 -9.47
N SER A 402 -19.99 -20.97 -9.65
CA SER A 402 -20.77 -19.75 -9.43
C SER A 402 -20.80 -19.31 -7.96
N GLN A 403 -20.42 -20.18 -7.03
CA GLN A 403 -20.32 -19.92 -5.60
C GLN A 403 -18.87 -20.01 -5.10
N PHE A 404 -17.89 -19.78 -5.99
CA PHE A 404 -16.45 -19.76 -5.69
C PHE A 404 -15.86 -21.12 -5.23
N GLY A 405 -16.53 -22.23 -5.54
CA GLY A 405 -16.00 -23.59 -5.35
C GLY A 405 -15.37 -24.19 -6.61
N VAL A 406 -14.78 -25.38 -6.47
CA VAL A 406 -14.13 -26.09 -7.59
C VAL A 406 -15.15 -26.77 -8.50
N GLY A 407 -16.32 -27.13 -7.99
CA GLY A 407 -17.40 -27.74 -8.76
C GLY A 407 -17.18 -29.23 -9.06
N LEU A 408 -16.47 -29.95 -8.19
CA LEU A 408 -16.35 -31.41 -8.24
C LEU A 408 -17.63 -32.05 -7.70
N ALA A 409 -17.90 -33.30 -8.09
CA ALA A 409 -18.99 -34.06 -7.48
C ALA A 409 -18.73 -34.24 -5.97
N ILE A 410 -19.79 -34.20 -5.16
CA ILE A 410 -19.68 -34.19 -3.69
C ILE A 410 -18.84 -35.36 -3.16
N HIS A 411 -19.12 -36.57 -3.66
CA HIS A 411 -18.38 -37.78 -3.28
C HIS A 411 -16.90 -37.73 -3.71
N THR A 412 -16.58 -37.04 -4.81
CA THR A 412 -15.19 -36.84 -5.25
C THR A 412 -14.45 -35.89 -4.31
N GLY A 413 -15.07 -34.77 -3.93
CA GLY A 413 -14.46 -33.81 -2.99
C GLY A 413 -14.21 -34.42 -1.61
N GLN A 414 -15.13 -35.25 -1.12
CA GLN A 414 -14.99 -36.00 0.13
C GLN A 414 -13.85 -37.03 0.04
N ALA A 415 -13.83 -37.87 -1.00
CA ALA A 415 -12.78 -38.87 -1.18
C ALA A 415 -11.37 -38.24 -1.31
N MET A 416 -11.25 -37.10 -2.01
CA MET A 416 -9.98 -36.36 -2.09
C MET A 416 -9.55 -35.77 -0.75
N THR A 417 -10.50 -35.30 0.05
CA THR A 417 -10.23 -34.78 1.40
C THR A 417 -9.75 -35.89 2.33
N GLU A 418 -10.45 -37.03 2.35
CA GLU A 418 -10.04 -38.19 3.15
C GLU A 418 -8.66 -38.71 2.73
N LYS A 419 -8.41 -38.81 1.42
CA LYS A 419 -7.11 -39.22 0.87
C LYS A 419 -5.99 -38.24 1.28
N LEU A 420 -6.24 -36.94 1.21
CA LEU A 420 -5.28 -35.91 1.61
C LEU A 420 -4.99 -35.97 3.10
N ASP A 421 -6.03 -36.07 3.92
CA ASP A 421 -5.92 -35.98 5.37
C ASP A 421 -5.29 -37.23 5.96
N LEU A 422 -5.61 -38.41 5.43
CA LEU A 422 -4.90 -39.64 5.76
C LEU A 422 -3.40 -39.53 5.45
N ALA A 423 -3.04 -38.91 4.32
CA ALA A 423 -1.63 -38.71 3.95
C ALA A 423 -0.94 -37.64 4.81
N LEU A 424 -1.65 -36.59 5.24
CA LEU A 424 -1.16 -35.59 6.18
C LEU A 424 -0.93 -36.18 7.57
N GLU A 425 -1.85 -37.01 8.07
CA GLU A 425 -1.74 -37.73 9.34
C GLU A 425 -0.57 -38.73 9.33
N GLN A 426 -0.32 -39.37 8.19
CA GLN A 426 0.75 -40.35 8.02
C GLN A 426 2.09 -39.73 7.56
N GLN A 427 2.16 -38.41 7.36
CA GLN A 427 3.31 -37.68 6.77
C GLN A 427 3.81 -38.28 5.45
N SER A 428 2.90 -38.80 4.63
CA SER A 428 3.19 -39.61 3.43
C SER A 428 2.86 -38.90 2.11
N LEU A 429 2.84 -37.56 2.12
CA LEU A 429 2.62 -36.77 0.92
C LEU A 429 3.67 -37.07 -0.17
N PRO A 430 3.28 -37.04 -1.46
CA PRO A 430 4.22 -37.23 -2.55
C PRO A 430 5.26 -36.11 -2.55
N LYS A 431 6.54 -36.48 -2.39
CA LYS A 431 7.70 -35.63 -2.68
C LYS A 431 8.24 -36.01 -4.07
N GLU A 432 8.85 -35.05 -4.77
CA GLU A 432 9.41 -35.26 -6.12
C GLU A 432 10.25 -36.54 -6.25
#